data_AF-A0A146EZX5-F1
#
_entry.id   AF-A0A146EZX5-F1
#
_cell.length_a   1.000
_cell.length_b   1.000
_cell.length_c   1.000
_cell.angle_alpha   90.00
_cell.angle_beta   90.00
_cell.angle_gamma   90.00
#
_symmetry.space_group_name_H-M   'P 1'
#
loop_
_entity.id
_entity.type
_entity.pdbx_description
1 polymer ?
#
loop_
_entity_poly.entity_id
_entity_poly.type
_entity_poly.pdbx_seq_one_letter_code
_entity_poly.pdbx_strand_id
1 'polypeptide(L)'
;MIKKDTWKSRTEAEAYFRKALKGWDPRCLDLWLKYGLRDNTAETENPESAVCLATTKDQEIAQSLRPNFVDLQPGSNQSDYLHDPAFWTDVTGHSETLPFYRYEPIVLWRLLKYVRPSVLWIYGGKSIMATPDQRAEKLQRTGTGVGGSGGHKNGRVKEIVIPNGGHFVPFEDVAGVAGPAADWIKQETDRWHEEEERIKKGWLELTAKQRASIPNEWLAQMDKYFMKGKTREAQVRAKL
;
A
#
# COMPACT_ATOMS: atom_id res chain seq x y z
N MET A 1 4.98 22.98 -9.80
CA MET A 1 4.07 23.74 -10.67
C MET A 1 2.71 23.75 -10.01
N ILE A 2 2.19 24.92 -9.64
CA ILE A 2 0.88 25.02 -8.97
C ILE A 2 -0.19 24.76 -10.04
N LYS A 3 -1.06 23.78 -9.80
CA LYS A 3 -2.13 23.35 -10.70
C LYS A 3 -3.19 24.47 -10.83
N LYS A 4 -3.76 24.64 -12.03
CA LYS A 4 -4.96 25.48 -12.22
C LYS A 4 -6.11 24.86 -11.41
N ASP A 5 -6.78 25.68 -10.61
CA ASP A 5 -7.75 25.23 -9.59
C ASP A 5 -9.15 25.81 -9.81
N THR A 6 -9.28 26.82 -10.68
CA THR A 6 -10.54 27.53 -10.95
C THR A 6 -10.74 27.81 -12.44
N TRP A 7 -12.00 27.92 -12.87
CA TRP A 7 -12.44 28.19 -14.25
C TRP A 7 -13.68 29.08 -14.25
N LYS A 8 -13.91 29.81 -15.35
CA LYS A 8 -15.06 30.74 -15.49
C LYS A 8 -16.39 30.02 -15.64
N SER A 9 -16.35 28.77 -16.10
CA SER A 9 -17.55 27.95 -16.32
C SER A 9 -17.22 26.46 -16.28
N ARG A 10 -18.25 25.65 -16.07
CA ARG A 10 -18.15 24.18 -16.12
C ARG A 10 -17.71 23.70 -17.50
N THR A 11 -18.23 24.30 -18.57
CA THR A 11 -17.84 23.99 -19.95
C THR A 11 -16.34 24.22 -20.19
N GLU A 12 -15.78 25.32 -19.68
CA GLU A 12 -14.34 25.60 -19.81
C GLU A 12 -13.50 24.58 -19.03
N ALA A 13 -13.89 24.27 -17.78
CA ALA A 13 -13.22 23.25 -16.97
C ALA A 13 -13.24 21.88 -17.65
N GLU A 14 -14.39 21.48 -18.19
CA GLU A 14 -14.54 20.22 -18.91
C GLU A 14 -13.64 20.16 -20.15
N ALA A 15 -13.62 21.21 -20.97
CA ALA A 15 -12.74 21.28 -22.14
C ALA A 15 -11.26 21.17 -21.75
N TYR A 16 -10.85 21.81 -20.65
CA TYR A 16 -9.49 21.72 -20.12
C TYR A 16 -9.13 20.28 -19.75
N PHE A 17 -9.96 19.59 -18.96
CA PHE A 17 -9.65 18.23 -18.51
C PHE A 17 -9.82 17.18 -19.60
N ARG A 18 -10.74 17.35 -20.54
CA ARG A 18 -10.83 16.48 -21.72
C ARG A 18 -9.55 16.53 -22.56
N LYS A 19 -8.88 17.69 -22.62
CA LYS A 19 -7.57 17.82 -23.25
C LYS A 19 -6.45 17.24 -22.39
N ALA A 20 -6.43 17.55 -21.09
CA ALA A 20 -5.35 17.17 -20.18
C ALA A 20 -5.33 15.66 -19.87
N LEU A 21 -6.50 15.03 -19.75
CA LEU A 21 -6.69 13.62 -19.40
C LEU A 21 -7.16 12.79 -20.61
N LYS A 22 -6.83 13.21 -21.83
CA LYS A 22 -7.27 12.56 -23.08
C LYS A 22 -6.89 11.08 -23.23
N GLY A 23 -5.95 10.60 -22.41
CA GLY A 23 -5.53 9.20 -22.39
C GLY A 23 -6.37 8.29 -21.49
N TRP A 24 -7.28 8.86 -20.70
CA TRP A 24 -8.16 8.10 -19.81
C TRP A 24 -9.34 7.47 -20.58
N ASP A 25 -9.86 6.36 -20.05
CA ASP A 25 -11.12 5.77 -20.48
C ASP A 25 -12.22 6.84 -20.38
N PRO A 26 -13.04 7.03 -21.44
CA PRO A 26 -14.08 8.06 -21.45
C PRO A 26 -15.02 8.02 -20.25
N ARG A 27 -15.33 6.82 -19.73
CA ARG A 27 -16.22 6.66 -18.56
C ARG A 27 -15.56 7.17 -17.29
N CYS A 28 -14.26 6.92 -17.12
CA CYS A 28 -13.48 7.46 -16.01
C CYS A 28 -13.40 8.98 -16.09
N LEU A 29 -13.16 9.52 -17.29
CA LEU A 29 -13.11 10.96 -17.50
C LEU A 29 -14.46 11.63 -17.22
N ASP A 30 -15.58 11.07 -17.69
CA ASP A 30 -16.90 11.63 -17.42
C ASP A 30 -17.25 11.62 -15.93
N LEU A 31 -16.88 10.55 -15.20
CA LEU A 31 -17.00 10.51 -13.73
C LEU A 31 -16.09 11.54 -13.07
N TRP A 32 -14.86 11.70 -13.55
CA TRP A 32 -13.93 12.71 -13.06
C TRP A 32 -14.50 14.12 -13.26
N LEU A 33 -15.08 14.44 -14.42
CA LEU A 33 -15.69 15.75 -14.68
C LEU A 33 -16.92 16.00 -13.79
N LYS A 34 -17.68 14.95 -13.51
CA LYS A 34 -18.86 15.02 -12.66
C LYS A 34 -18.52 15.27 -11.18
N TYR A 35 -17.55 14.53 -10.65
CA TYR A 35 -17.26 14.49 -9.21
C TYR A 35 -16.00 15.27 -8.79
N GLY A 36 -15.06 15.47 -9.71
CA GLY A 36 -13.81 16.20 -9.48
C GLY A 36 -13.96 17.72 -9.60
N LEU A 37 -15.11 18.21 -10.06
CA LEU A 37 -15.42 19.64 -10.22
C LEU A 37 -16.65 20.00 -9.40
N ARG A 38 -16.62 21.15 -8.74
CA ARG A 38 -17.76 21.71 -7.99
C ARG A 38 -17.95 23.19 -8.32
N ASP A 39 -19.16 23.67 -8.09
CA ASP A 39 -19.45 25.11 -8.20
C ASP A 39 -18.79 25.84 -7.03
N ASN A 40 -18.23 27.02 -7.31
CA ASN A 40 -17.51 27.81 -6.34
C ASN A 40 -18.43 28.87 -5.72
N THR A 41 -19.29 28.44 -4.80
CA THR A 41 -20.32 29.30 -4.19
C THR A 41 -19.77 30.31 -3.18
N ALA A 42 -18.49 30.24 -2.83
CA ALA A 42 -17.84 31.13 -1.85
C ALA A 42 -17.16 32.34 -2.49
N GLU A 43 -16.79 32.27 -3.78
CA GLU A 43 -16.16 33.37 -4.53
C GLU A 43 -17.10 33.94 -5.61
N THR A 44 -18.40 34.00 -5.32
CA THR A 44 -19.45 34.42 -6.26
C THR A 44 -19.25 35.83 -6.86
N GLU A 45 -18.36 36.64 -6.29
CA GLU A 45 -18.02 37.98 -6.79
C GLU A 45 -16.97 37.97 -7.91
N ASN A 46 -16.26 36.85 -8.13
CA ASN A 46 -15.30 36.73 -9.22
C ASN A 46 -15.86 35.79 -10.32
N PRO A 47 -16.38 36.34 -11.43
CA PRO A 47 -16.90 35.54 -12.54
C PRO A 47 -15.85 34.60 -13.15
N GLU A 48 -14.57 34.88 -12.92
CA GLU A 48 -13.46 34.08 -13.44
C GLU A 48 -13.21 32.78 -12.67
N SER A 49 -13.81 32.61 -11.49
CA SER A 49 -13.61 31.45 -10.61
C SER A 49 -14.89 30.69 -10.26
N ALA A 50 -15.93 30.75 -11.12
CA ALA A 50 -17.24 30.15 -10.89
C ALA A 50 -17.22 28.62 -10.64
N VAL A 51 -16.24 27.88 -11.18
CA VAL A 51 -16.07 26.44 -10.98
C VAL A 51 -14.66 26.16 -10.47
N CYS A 52 -14.52 25.22 -9.53
CA CYS A 52 -13.22 24.83 -8.99
C CYS A 52 -13.11 23.30 -8.77
N LEU A 53 -11.91 22.84 -8.43
CA LEU A 53 -11.70 21.44 -8.07
C LEU A 53 -12.48 21.08 -6.78
N ALA A 54 -13.04 19.88 -6.75
CA ALA A 54 -13.68 19.33 -5.56
C ALA A 54 -12.64 19.06 -4.45
N THR A 55 -11.47 18.57 -4.83
CA THR A 55 -10.26 18.52 -3.98
C THR A 55 -9.38 19.71 -4.33
N THR A 56 -9.17 20.62 -3.39
CA THR A 56 -8.43 21.85 -3.69
C THR A 56 -6.97 21.56 -4.04
N LYS A 57 -6.32 22.46 -4.79
CA LYS A 57 -4.87 22.38 -5.03
C LYS A 57 -4.05 22.20 -3.74
N ASP A 58 -4.48 22.83 -2.64
CA ASP A 58 -3.77 22.79 -1.36
C ASP A 58 -3.89 21.41 -0.71
N GLN A 59 -5.08 20.79 -0.79
CA GLN A 59 -5.30 19.42 -0.34
C GLN A 59 -4.48 18.41 -1.17
N GLU A 60 -4.45 18.56 -2.50
CA GLU A 60 -3.64 17.69 -3.37
C GLU A 60 -2.14 17.79 -3.04
N ILE A 61 -1.63 19.01 -2.82
CA ILE A 61 -0.23 19.26 -2.45
C ILE A 61 0.08 18.65 -1.09
N ALA A 62 -0.75 18.90 -0.07
CA ALA A 62 -0.56 18.36 1.28
C ALA A 62 -0.64 16.84 1.33
N GLN A 63 -1.44 16.22 0.45
CA GLN A 63 -1.48 14.77 0.31
C GLN A 63 -0.21 14.21 -0.36
N SER A 64 0.34 14.93 -1.35
CA SER A 64 1.46 14.45 -2.16
C SER A 64 2.82 14.70 -1.52
N LEU A 65 2.97 15.78 -0.75
CA LEU A 65 4.23 16.24 -0.20
C LEU A 65 4.07 16.54 1.30
N ARG A 66 5.00 16.06 2.12
CA ARG A 66 5.16 16.58 3.50
C ARG A 66 6.33 17.55 3.53
N PRO A 67 6.16 18.73 4.14
CA PRO A 67 7.25 19.69 4.25
C PRO A 67 8.29 19.19 5.26
N ASN A 68 9.57 19.43 5.02
CA ASN A 68 10.67 19.33 5.97
C ASN A 68 11.54 20.59 5.80
N PHE A 69 10.94 21.75 6.06
CA PHE A 69 11.58 23.06 5.84
C PHE A 69 12.73 23.36 6.81
N VAL A 70 12.84 22.59 7.89
CA VAL A 70 13.87 22.68 8.91
C VAL A 70 15.03 21.70 8.69
N ASP A 71 15.00 20.95 7.57
CA ASP A 71 16.03 19.99 7.17
C ASP A 71 16.35 18.96 8.27
N LEU A 72 15.31 18.36 8.86
CA LEU A 72 15.47 17.27 9.83
C LEU A 72 16.11 16.07 9.14
N GLN A 73 17.25 15.62 9.67
CA GLN A 73 17.99 14.45 9.23
C GLN A 73 18.18 13.46 10.40
N PRO A 74 18.15 12.13 10.17
CA PRO A 74 18.43 11.17 11.23
C PRO A 74 19.82 11.40 11.83
N GLY A 75 19.90 11.46 13.16
CA GLY A 75 21.16 11.68 13.88
C GLY A 75 21.63 13.13 13.90
N SER A 76 20.84 14.08 13.42
CA SER A 76 21.11 15.50 13.67
C SER A 76 20.90 15.83 15.16
N ASN A 77 21.78 16.64 15.74
CA ASN A 77 21.72 17.06 17.15
C ASN A 77 20.63 18.12 17.42
N GLN A 78 19.60 18.24 16.56
CA GLN A 78 18.51 19.20 16.74
C GLN A 78 17.53 18.66 17.79
N SER A 79 17.85 18.96 19.04
CA SER A 79 17.17 18.49 20.25
C SER A 79 15.65 18.68 20.22
N ASP A 80 14.95 17.66 20.71
CA ASP A 80 13.53 17.59 21.11
C ASP A 80 12.47 17.74 20.02
N TYR A 81 12.66 18.58 18.99
CA TYR A 81 11.70 18.72 17.88
C TYR A 81 11.70 17.50 16.93
N LEU A 82 12.84 16.80 16.84
CA LEU A 82 13.04 15.60 15.99
C LEU A 82 12.18 14.40 16.38
N HIS A 83 11.57 14.41 17.56
CA HIS A 83 10.87 13.26 18.11
C HIS A 83 9.37 13.45 18.26
N ASP A 84 8.78 14.55 17.77
CA ASP A 84 7.33 14.71 17.80
C ASP A 84 6.67 13.69 16.86
N PRO A 85 6.07 12.61 17.40
CA PRO A 85 5.49 11.56 16.59
C PRO A 85 4.08 11.96 16.10
N ALA A 86 3.61 13.18 16.37
CA ALA A 86 2.41 13.69 15.73
C ALA A 86 2.73 14.30 14.35
N PHE A 87 3.94 14.86 14.17
CA PHE A 87 4.28 15.62 12.96
C PHE A 87 5.41 14.99 12.12
N TRP A 88 6.38 14.27 12.73
CA TRP A 88 7.63 13.86 12.06
C TRP A 88 8.00 12.37 12.26
N THR A 89 7.02 11.47 12.41
CA THR A 89 7.24 10.04 12.74
C THR A 89 8.13 9.27 11.77
N ASP A 90 8.16 9.68 10.52
CA ASP A 90 8.71 8.90 9.42
C ASP A 90 9.97 9.52 8.83
N VAL A 91 10.52 10.59 9.41
CA VAL A 91 11.82 11.16 9.00
C VAL A 91 12.93 10.15 9.32
N THR A 92 13.26 9.32 8.34
CA THR A 92 14.11 8.12 8.51
C THR A 92 15.39 8.18 7.68
N GLY A 93 15.65 9.28 6.96
CA GLY A 93 16.80 9.39 6.07
C GLY A 93 17.02 10.78 5.49
N HIS A 94 17.92 10.80 4.51
CA HIS A 94 18.06 11.85 3.51
C HIS A 94 16.94 11.72 2.46
N SER A 95 16.35 12.85 2.07
CA SER A 95 15.33 12.94 1.02
C SER A 95 15.97 13.60 -0.20
N GLU A 96 15.86 12.97 -1.36
CA GLU A 96 16.29 13.60 -2.62
C GLU A 96 15.36 14.76 -3.03
N THR A 97 14.19 14.92 -2.39
CA THR A 97 13.19 15.93 -2.73
C THR A 97 13.13 17.08 -1.72
N LEU A 98 14.23 17.37 -1.00
CA LEU A 98 14.30 18.50 -0.07
C LEU A 98 13.79 19.82 -0.72
N PRO A 99 13.01 20.64 0.02
CA PRO A 99 12.68 20.51 1.44
C PRO A 99 11.39 19.70 1.67
N PHE A 100 11.03 18.76 0.80
CA PHE A 100 9.85 17.89 0.96
C PHE A 100 10.26 16.42 1.10
N TYR A 101 9.37 15.61 1.70
CA TYR A 101 9.60 14.18 1.84
C TYR A 101 8.29 13.38 1.89
N ARG A 102 8.41 12.06 1.68
CA ARG A 102 7.42 11.01 1.98
C ARG A 102 8.18 9.70 2.19
N TYR A 103 8.47 9.35 3.44
CA TYR A 103 9.28 8.16 3.73
C TYR A 103 8.46 6.87 3.79
N GLU A 104 7.12 6.95 3.82
CA GLU A 104 6.28 5.76 3.92
C GLU A 104 6.52 4.75 2.79
N PRO A 105 6.69 5.14 1.51
CA PRO A 105 7.07 4.20 0.47
C PRO A 105 8.41 3.49 0.73
N ILE A 106 9.39 4.18 1.31
CA ILE A 106 10.72 3.61 1.65
C ILE A 106 10.60 2.64 2.83
N VAL A 107 9.82 2.98 3.84
CA VAL A 107 9.53 2.09 4.97
C VAL A 107 8.77 0.86 4.48
N LEU A 108 7.70 1.05 3.72
CA LEU A 108 6.89 -0.02 3.14
C LEU A 108 7.72 -0.93 2.24
N TRP A 109 8.65 -0.37 1.45
CA TRP A 109 9.58 -1.14 0.64
C TRP A 109 10.32 -2.20 1.45
N ARG A 110 10.85 -1.83 2.61
CA ARG A 110 11.57 -2.75 3.51
C ARG A 110 10.64 -3.81 4.12
N LEU A 111 9.37 -3.46 4.32
CA LEU A 111 8.35 -4.33 4.91
C LEU A 111 7.68 -5.28 3.90
N LEU A 112 7.81 -5.04 2.59
CA LEU A 112 7.17 -5.85 1.55
C LEU A 112 7.43 -7.36 1.71
N LYS A 113 8.61 -7.75 2.19
CA LYS A 113 8.94 -9.17 2.43
C LYS A 113 8.07 -9.86 3.46
N TYR A 114 7.42 -9.13 4.36
CA TYR A 114 6.59 -9.69 5.43
C TYR A 114 5.10 -9.67 5.11
N VAL A 115 4.71 -9.26 3.90
CA VAL A 115 3.30 -9.27 3.46
C VAL A 115 2.80 -10.72 3.43
N ARG A 116 1.77 -11.00 4.24
CA ARG A 116 1.07 -12.29 4.38
C ARG A 116 -0.03 -12.55 3.34
N PRO A 117 -0.88 -11.57 2.98
CA PRO A 117 -1.86 -11.82 1.93
C PRO A 117 -1.17 -12.02 0.58
N SER A 118 -1.90 -12.62 -0.34
CA SER A 118 -1.50 -12.65 -1.75
C SER A 118 -1.53 -11.27 -2.36
N VAL A 119 -0.64 -11.02 -3.34
CA VAL A 119 -0.52 -9.72 -4.01
C VAL A 119 -0.52 -9.89 -5.53
N LEU A 120 -1.41 -9.17 -6.20
CA LEU A 120 -1.34 -8.95 -7.64
C LEU A 120 -0.83 -7.54 -7.90
N TRP A 121 0.33 -7.45 -8.55
CA TRP A 121 0.84 -6.19 -9.06
C TRP A 121 0.32 -5.94 -10.48
N ILE A 122 -0.24 -4.77 -10.75
CA ILE A 122 -0.70 -4.38 -12.10
C ILE A 122 0.02 -3.11 -12.52
N TYR A 123 0.63 -3.14 -13.69
CA TYR A 123 1.46 -2.05 -14.21
C TYR A 123 1.06 -1.65 -15.62
N GLY A 124 1.19 -0.36 -15.94
CA GLY A 124 1.24 0.10 -17.32
C GLY A 124 2.64 -0.10 -17.91
N GLY A 125 2.74 -0.70 -19.09
CA GLY A 125 3.99 -1.00 -19.78
C GLY A 125 4.81 0.24 -20.18
N LYS A 126 4.18 1.40 -20.29
CA LYS A 126 4.81 2.71 -20.58
C LYS A 126 5.07 3.54 -19.33
N SER A 127 4.80 3.01 -18.13
CA SER A 127 5.01 3.74 -16.87
C SER A 127 6.50 3.88 -16.57
N ILE A 128 6.98 5.12 -16.46
CA ILE A 128 8.36 5.42 -16.04
C ILE A 128 8.64 5.07 -14.58
N MET A 129 7.59 4.85 -13.77
CA MET A 129 7.70 4.51 -12.34
C MET A 129 7.58 3.01 -12.06
N ALA A 130 7.55 2.20 -13.11
CA ALA A 130 7.48 0.74 -13.03
C ALA A 130 8.32 0.12 -14.15
N THR A 131 9.61 0.44 -14.19
CA THR A 131 10.55 -0.16 -15.15
C THR A 131 10.66 -1.68 -14.94
N PRO A 132 11.09 -2.47 -15.94
CA PRO A 132 11.25 -3.92 -15.79
C PRO A 132 12.03 -4.34 -14.53
N ASP A 133 13.14 -3.65 -14.24
CA ASP A 133 13.97 -3.94 -13.06
C ASP A 133 13.22 -3.65 -11.74
N GLN A 134 12.54 -2.51 -11.66
CA GLN A 134 11.74 -2.14 -10.48
C GLN A 134 10.58 -3.11 -10.23
N ARG A 135 9.97 -3.63 -11.30
CA ARG A 135 8.91 -4.65 -11.19
C ARG A 135 9.47 -5.99 -10.73
N ALA A 136 10.57 -6.42 -11.34
CA ALA A 136 11.25 -7.65 -10.95
C ALA A 136 11.66 -7.61 -9.47
N GLU A 137 12.18 -6.48 -8.98
CA GLU A 137 12.54 -6.32 -7.58
C GLU A 137 11.30 -6.40 -6.65
N LYS A 138 10.17 -5.78 -7.04
CA LYS A 138 8.90 -5.92 -6.30
C LYS A 138 8.47 -7.37 -6.22
N LEU A 139 8.44 -8.07 -7.36
CA LEU A 139 8.02 -9.47 -7.45
C LEU A 139 8.90 -10.39 -6.60
N GLN A 140 10.22 -10.18 -6.59
CA GLN A 140 11.18 -10.98 -5.81
C GLN A 140 11.14 -10.66 -4.31
N ARG A 141 10.74 -9.44 -3.93
CA ARG A 141 10.71 -8.99 -2.53
C ARG A 141 9.40 -9.32 -1.84
N THR A 142 8.25 -9.17 -2.50
CA THR A 142 6.94 -9.26 -1.83
C THR A 142 6.71 -10.65 -1.23
N GLY A 143 6.42 -10.68 0.08
CA GLY A 143 6.01 -11.87 0.82
C GLY A 143 7.07 -12.97 0.98
N THR A 144 8.34 -12.73 0.61
CA THR A 144 9.40 -13.76 0.64
C THR A 144 10.11 -13.93 1.98
N GLY A 145 9.86 -13.04 2.94
CA GLY A 145 10.43 -13.09 4.29
C GLY A 145 9.75 -14.12 5.19
N VAL A 146 10.40 -14.44 6.31
CA VAL A 146 9.82 -15.30 7.35
C VAL A 146 8.49 -14.73 7.83
N GLY A 147 7.44 -15.55 7.78
CA GLY A 147 6.08 -15.15 8.14
C GLY A 147 5.37 -14.30 7.08
N GLY A 148 5.93 -14.15 5.87
CA GLY A 148 5.24 -13.63 4.68
C GLY A 148 4.47 -14.73 3.94
N SER A 149 3.85 -14.36 2.82
CA SER A 149 3.01 -15.27 2.03
C SER A 149 3.76 -16.42 1.34
N GLY A 150 5.09 -16.35 1.24
CA GLY A 150 5.90 -17.21 0.38
C GLY A 150 6.13 -16.63 -1.02
N GLY A 151 5.56 -15.45 -1.30
CA GLY A 151 5.87 -14.65 -2.47
C GLY A 151 5.50 -15.30 -3.81
N HIS A 152 6.23 -14.92 -4.85
CA HIS A 152 6.00 -15.41 -6.21
C HIS A 152 6.20 -16.94 -6.34
N LYS A 153 7.21 -17.49 -5.66
CA LYS A 153 7.54 -18.93 -5.71
C LYS A 153 6.39 -19.83 -5.24
N ASN A 154 5.60 -19.37 -4.28
CA ASN A 154 4.44 -20.11 -3.78
C ASN A 154 3.14 -19.79 -4.55
N GLY A 155 3.23 -19.04 -5.65
CA GLY A 155 2.08 -18.59 -6.43
C GLY A 155 1.20 -17.55 -5.70
N ARG A 156 1.72 -16.94 -4.64
CA ARG A 156 1.02 -15.95 -3.79
C ARG A 156 1.26 -14.52 -4.26
N VAL A 157 2.21 -14.31 -5.16
CA VAL A 157 2.45 -13.01 -5.79
C VAL A 157 2.53 -13.19 -7.30
N LYS A 158 1.82 -12.34 -8.04
CA LYS A 158 1.87 -12.28 -9.51
C LYS A 158 1.99 -10.83 -9.95
N GLU A 159 2.44 -10.64 -11.19
CA GLU A 159 2.37 -9.35 -11.87
C GLU A 159 1.65 -9.46 -13.21
N ILE A 160 1.07 -8.34 -13.63
CA ILE A 160 0.49 -8.13 -14.96
C ILE A 160 0.97 -6.79 -15.49
N VAL A 161 1.34 -6.78 -16.76
CA VAL A 161 1.78 -5.57 -17.47
C VAL A 161 0.83 -5.33 -18.63
N ILE A 162 0.14 -4.19 -18.60
CA ILE A 162 -0.75 -3.72 -19.66
C ILE A 162 0.10 -2.94 -20.65
N PRO A 163 0.42 -3.48 -21.85
CA PRO A 163 1.51 -2.97 -22.68
C PRO A 163 1.39 -1.49 -23.06
N ASN A 164 0.17 -1.01 -23.28
CA ASN A 164 -0.10 0.34 -23.73
C ASN A 164 -0.40 1.34 -22.61
N GLY A 165 -0.59 0.89 -21.38
CA GLY A 165 -0.89 1.73 -20.23
C GLY A 165 0.33 2.51 -19.74
N GLY A 166 0.11 3.73 -19.30
CA GLY A 166 1.04 4.61 -18.62
C GLY A 166 0.98 4.46 -17.10
N HIS A 167 1.38 5.52 -16.38
CA HIS A 167 1.41 5.51 -14.92
C HIS A 167 0.01 5.40 -14.29
N PHE A 168 -1.00 5.97 -14.96
CA PHE A 168 -2.37 6.02 -14.49
C PHE A 168 -3.23 4.89 -15.09
N VAL A 169 -2.64 3.72 -15.33
CA VAL A 169 -3.31 2.61 -16.04
C VAL A 169 -4.71 2.23 -15.51
N PRO A 170 -5.05 2.32 -14.20
CA PRO A 170 -6.41 2.06 -13.73
C PRO A 170 -7.48 2.98 -14.34
N PHE A 171 -7.07 4.18 -14.77
CA PHE A 171 -7.95 5.15 -15.43
C PHE A 171 -7.87 5.11 -16.96
N GLU A 172 -6.84 4.47 -17.52
CA GLU A 172 -6.57 4.43 -18.96
C GLU A 172 -7.09 3.14 -19.61
N ASP A 173 -6.93 2.00 -18.96
CA ASP A 173 -7.40 0.69 -19.42
C ASP A 173 -8.17 -0.04 -18.31
N VAL A 174 -9.40 0.42 -18.08
CA VAL A 174 -10.26 -0.10 -17.00
C VAL A 174 -10.50 -1.59 -17.16
N ALA A 175 -10.76 -2.07 -18.38
CA ALA A 175 -11.03 -3.48 -18.62
C ALA A 175 -9.77 -4.34 -18.41
N GLY A 176 -8.62 -3.87 -18.92
CA GLY A 176 -7.33 -4.53 -18.74
C GLY A 176 -6.86 -4.61 -17.29
N VAL A 177 -7.32 -3.70 -16.42
CA VAL A 177 -7.06 -3.77 -14.97
C VAL A 177 -8.13 -4.60 -14.25
N ALA A 178 -9.41 -4.36 -14.53
CA ALA A 178 -10.52 -4.95 -13.76
C ALA A 178 -10.66 -6.45 -13.99
N GLY A 179 -10.49 -6.93 -15.24
CA GLY A 179 -10.59 -8.35 -15.56
C GLY A 179 -9.60 -9.19 -14.75
N PRO A 180 -8.28 -8.92 -14.85
CA PRO A 180 -7.31 -9.70 -14.10
C PRO A 180 -7.38 -9.52 -12.58
N ALA A 181 -7.82 -8.35 -12.10
CA ALA A 181 -8.09 -8.15 -10.68
C ALA A 181 -9.24 -9.06 -10.21
N ALA A 182 -10.32 -9.17 -10.98
CA ALA A 182 -11.44 -10.05 -10.67
C ALA A 182 -11.03 -11.53 -10.70
N ASP A 183 -10.25 -11.96 -11.70
CA ASP A 183 -9.74 -13.33 -11.79
C ASP A 183 -8.86 -13.69 -10.59
N TRP A 184 -8.01 -12.75 -10.15
CA TRP A 184 -7.16 -12.95 -8.98
C TRP A 184 -7.96 -13.02 -7.68
N ILE A 185 -8.94 -12.12 -7.51
CA ILE A 185 -9.83 -12.15 -6.34
C ILE A 185 -10.56 -13.49 -6.29
N LYS A 186 -11.12 -13.94 -7.40
CA LYS A 186 -11.79 -15.25 -7.49
C LYS A 186 -10.85 -16.38 -7.08
N GLN A 187 -9.63 -16.42 -7.65
CA GLN A 187 -8.62 -17.43 -7.31
C GLN A 187 -8.32 -17.45 -5.79
N GLU A 188 -8.21 -16.29 -5.16
CA GLU A 188 -7.91 -16.19 -3.74
C GLU A 188 -9.11 -16.48 -2.84
N THR A 189 -10.34 -16.20 -3.30
CA THR A 189 -11.57 -16.64 -2.62
C THR A 189 -11.67 -18.16 -2.63
N ASP A 190 -11.42 -18.81 -3.77
CA ASP A 190 -11.43 -20.27 -3.88
C ASP A 190 -10.41 -20.91 -2.93
N ARG A 191 -9.18 -20.38 -2.92
CA ARG A 191 -8.13 -20.83 -1.99
C ARG A 191 -8.54 -20.64 -0.54
N TRP A 192 -9.11 -19.49 -0.18
CA TRP A 192 -9.56 -19.24 1.18
C TRP A 192 -10.60 -20.28 1.62
N HIS A 193 -11.54 -20.66 0.73
CA HIS A 193 -12.48 -21.75 1.02
C HIS A 193 -11.77 -23.08 1.27
N GLU A 194 -10.79 -23.47 0.44
CA GLU A 194 -10.00 -24.69 0.64
C GLU A 194 -9.25 -24.67 1.99
N GLU A 195 -8.69 -23.52 2.36
CA GLU A 195 -7.99 -23.34 3.64
C GLU A 195 -8.94 -23.44 4.83
N GLU A 196 -10.12 -22.81 4.75
CA GLU A 196 -11.17 -22.90 5.77
C GLU A 196 -11.65 -24.34 5.97
N GLU A 197 -11.93 -25.06 4.88
CA GLU A 197 -12.31 -26.46 4.95
C GLU A 197 -11.20 -27.32 5.55
N ARG A 198 -9.94 -27.08 5.16
CA ARG A 198 -8.79 -27.79 5.73
C ARG A 198 -8.62 -27.52 7.24
N ILE A 199 -8.86 -26.29 7.69
CA ILE A 199 -8.76 -25.90 9.10
C ILE A 199 -9.90 -26.51 9.92
N LYS A 200 -11.12 -26.50 9.36
CA LYS A 200 -12.32 -27.08 10.01
C LYS A 200 -12.28 -28.61 10.05
N LYS A 201 -11.70 -29.23 9.02
CA LYS A 201 -11.54 -30.68 8.93
C LYS A 201 -10.75 -31.21 10.12
N GLY A 202 -11.28 -32.23 10.78
CA GLY A 202 -10.76 -32.74 12.05
C GLY A 202 -11.17 -31.88 13.27
N TRP A 203 -11.19 -30.54 13.19
CA TRP A 203 -11.62 -29.69 14.32
C TRP A 203 -13.11 -29.86 14.66
N LEU A 204 -13.97 -30.01 13.64
CA LEU A 204 -15.40 -30.26 13.84
C LEU A 204 -15.69 -31.63 14.45
N GLU A 205 -14.82 -32.61 14.21
CA GLU A 205 -14.91 -33.98 14.73
C GLU A 205 -14.50 -34.10 16.20
N LEU A 206 -13.77 -33.11 16.73
CA LEU A 206 -13.38 -33.06 18.13
C LEU A 206 -14.61 -32.85 19.05
N THR A 207 -14.60 -33.54 20.19
CA THR A 207 -15.55 -33.26 21.27
C THR A 207 -15.38 -31.85 21.82
N ALA A 208 -16.42 -31.32 22.49
CA ALA A 208 -16.34 -30.01 23.15
C ALA A 208 -15.16 -29.90 24.13
N LYS A 209 -14.88 -30.97 24.90
CA LYS A 209 -13.73 -31.02 25.81
C LYS A 209 -12.40 -30.91 25.05
N GLN A 210 -12.25 -31.64 23.95
CA GLN A 210 -11.03 -31.59 23.14
C GLN A 210 -10.84 -30.22 22.49
N ARG A 211 -11.91 -29.57 22.00
CA ARG A 211 -11.84 -28.21 21.48
C ARG A 211 -11.49 -27.16 22.54
N ALA A 212 -11.89 -27.39 23.79
CA ALA A 212 -11.62 -26.51 24.92
C ALA A 212 -10.31 -26.83 25.66
N SER A 213 -9.53 -27.80 25.19
CA SER A 213 -8.28 -28.23 25.83
C SER A 213 -7.11 -28.06 24.87
N ILE A 214 -5.90 -27.85 25.41
CA ILE A 214 -4.69 -27.87 24.60
C ILE A 214 -4.35 -29.31 24.17
N PRO A 215 -3.86 -29.53 22.94
CA PRO A 215 -3.40 -30.85 22.51
C PRO A 215 -2.23 -31.35 23.38
N ASN A 216 -2.13 -32.66 23.59
CA ASN A 216 -1.04 -33.26 24.39
C ASN A 216 0.37 -32.90 23.88
N GLU A 217 0.51 -32.62 22.58
CA GLU A 217 1.77 -32.14 22.01
C GLU A 217 2.25 -30.83 22.66
N TRP A 218 1.33 -29.92 23.00
CA TRP A 218 1.69 -28.67 23.67
C TRP A 218 2.32 -28.93 25.03
N LEU A 219 1.71 -29.81 25.83
CA LEU A 219 2.25 -30.23 27.13
C LEU A 219 3.66 -30.83 26.97
N ALA A 220 3.84 -31.73 26.00
CA ALA A 220 5.14 -32.35 25.74
C ALA A 220 6.22 -31.32 25.31
N GLN A 221 5.86 -30.31 24.52
CA GLN A 221 6.79 -29.26 24.11
C GLN A 221 7.09 -28.30 25.27
N MET A 222 6.10 -27.98 26.10
CA MET A 222 6.28 -27.20 27.32
C MET A 222 7.24 -27.90 28.29
N ASP A 223 7.04 -29.19 28.55
CA ASP A 223 7.92 -29.99 29.40
C ASP A 223 9.36 -29.97 28.88
N LYS A 224 9.56 -30.18 27.57
CA LYS A 224 10.89 -30.10 26.96
C LYS A 224 11.54 -28.72 27.13
N TYR A 225 10.77 -27.65 26.96
CA TYR A 225 11.26 -26.28 27.10
C TYR A 225 11.70 -25.98 28.54
N PHE A 226 10.85 -26.30 29.52
CA PHE A 226 11.15 -26.06 30.93
C PHE A 226 12.27 -26.96 31.45
N MET A 227 12.38 -28.21 30.97
CA MET A 227 13.49 -29.08 31.32
C MET A 227 14.83 -28.58 30.76
N LYS A 228 14.85 -28.03 29.53
CA LYS A 228 16.05 -27.38 28.97
C LYS A 228 16.52 -26.18 29.81
N GLY A 229 15.59 -25.38 30.33
CA GLY A 229 15.90 -24.26 31.23
C GLY A 229 16.63 -24.72 32.50
N LYS A 230 16.11 -25.77 33.15
CA LYS A 230 16.71 -26.36 34.35
C LYS A 230 18.10 -26.94 34.09
N THR A 231 18.31 -27.59 32.94
CA THR A 231 19.64 -28.10 32.56
C THR A 231 20.65 -26.97 32.35
N ARG A 232 20.22 -25.85 31.74
CA ARG A 232 21.07 -24.67 31.51
C ARG A 232 21.43 -23.97 32.83
N GLU A 233 20.49 -23.83 33.75
CA GLU A 233 20.75 -23.27 35.09
C GLU A 233 21.69 -24.15 35.92
N ALA A 234 21.51 -25.48 35.86
CA ALA A 234 22.42 -26.43 36.52
C ALA A 234 23.85 -26.35 35.96
N GLN A 235 24.01 -26.19 34.64
CA GLN A 235 25.32 -26.02 34.00
C GLN A 235 26.00 -24.69 34.34
N VAL A 236 25.23 -23.62 34.53
CA VAL A 236 25.76 -22.32 34.97
C VAL A 236 26.18 -22.38 36.44
N ARG A 237 25.38 -23.00 37.32
CA ARG A 237 25.73 -23.21 38.73
C ARG A 237 26.93 -24.14 38.92
N ALA A 238 27.12 -25.14 38.07
CA ALA A 238 28.28 -26.04 38.14
C ALA A 238 29.59 -25.41 37.62
N LYS A 239 29.53 -24.21 37.04
CA LYS A 239 30.68 -23.43 36.56
C LYS A 239 31.04 -22.24 37.45
N LEU A 240 30.27 -22.02 38.53
CA LEU A 240 30.56 -21.08 39.61
C LEU A 240 31.15 -21.84 40.80
#